data_AF-A0A432DZ63-F1
#
_entry.id   AF-A0A432DZ63-F1
#
_cell.length_a   1.000
_cell.length_b   1.000
_cell.length_c   1.000
_cell.angle_alpha   90.00
_cell.angle_beta   90.00
_cell.angle_gamma   90.00
#
_symmetry.space_group_name_H-M   'P 1'
#
loop_
_entity.id
_entity.type
_entity.pdbx_description
1 polymer ?
#
loop_
_entity_poly.entity_id
_entity_poly.type
_entity_poly.pdbx_seq_one_letter_code
_entity_poly.pdbx_strand_id
1 'polypeptide(L)'
;MTEFSFNTFFGLEREITEHPEMAIFGAMFLPLLLFIPAAVIGWIFRKLKFNMYIIHVLMYTLLFTFVLGTLTIFVLYFITDKNGIKLAFAGLP
;
A
#
# COMPACT_ATOMS: atom_id res chain seq x y z
N MET A 1 9.01 -26.70 -12.50
CA MET A 1 8.03 -25.78 -11.90
C MET A 1 8.68 -25.26 -10.64
N THR A 2 9.03 -23.98 -10.59
CA THR A 2 9.66 -23.36 -9.43
C THR A 2 8.61 -23.26 -8.33
N GLU A 3 8.71 -24.16 -7.35
CA GLU A 3 7.88 -24.12 -6.14
C GLU A 3 8.16 -22.82 -5.40
N PHE A 4 7.18 -21.93 -5.41
CA PHE A 4 7.17 -20.73 -4.59
C PHE A 4 7.02 -21.18 -3.14
N SER A 5 8.15 -21.33 -2.43
CA SER A 5 8.16 -21.65 -1.01
C SER A 5 7.81 -20.38 -0.21
N PHE A 6 6.63 -20.37 0.39
CA PHE A 6 6.14 -19.31 1.27
C PHE A 6 7.01 -19.08 2.52
N ASN A 7 8.04 -19.91 2.77
CA ASN A 7 8.81 -19.91 4.01
C ASN A 7 9.69 -18.66 4.25
N THR A 8 9.84 -17.77 3.26
CA THR A 8 10.59 -16.50 3.41
C THR A 8 9.75 -15.38 4.03
N PHE A 9 8.43 -15.53 4.14
CA PHE A 9 7.52 -14.55 4.76
C PHE A 9 7.20 -14.82 6.24
N PHE A 10 7.69 -15.93 6.83
CA PHE A 10 7.24 -16.48 8.12
C PHE A 10 7.71 -15.78 9.41
N GLY A 11 8.48 -14.69 9.34
CA GLY A 11 8.67 -13.80 10.49
C GLY A 11 7.57 -12.74 10.60
N LEU A 12 7.06 -12.30 9.44
CA LEU A 12 6.10 -11.20 9.33
C LEU A 12 4.70 -11.65 9.76
N GLU A 13 4.33 -12.90 9.55
CA GLU A 13 3.00 -13.42 9.85
C GLU A 13 2.67 -13.35 11.35
N ARG A 14 3.64 -13.70 12.19
CA ARG A 14 3.52 -13.59 13.64
C ARG A 14 3.44 -12.13 14.11
N GLU A 15 4.25 -11.26 13.52
CA GLU A 15 4.28 -9.83 13.85
C GLU A 15 3.03 -9.08 13.36
N ILE A 16 2.46 -9.48 12.21
CA ILE A 16 1.15 -9.03 11.71
C ILE A 16 0.02 -9.54 12.62
N THR A 17 0.15 -10.73 13.19
CA THR A 17 -0.86 -11.26 14.13
C THR A 17 -0.76 -10.60 15.51
N GLU A 18 0.45 -10.28 15.97
CA GLU A 18 0.70 -9.62 17.26
C GLU A 18 0.36 -8.11 17.20
N HIS A 19 0.62 -7.43 16.07
CA HIS A 19 0.34 -6.00 15.87
C HIS A 19 -0.27 -5.70 14.48
N PRO A 20 -1.51 -6.17 14.21
CA PRO A 20 -2.16 -6.02 12.91
C PRO A 20 -2.38 -4.56 12.52
N GLU A 21 -2.61 -3.68 13.48
CA GLU A 21 -2.68 -2.23 13.27
C GLU A 21 -1.39 -1.68 12.65
N MET A 22 -0.21 -2.07 13.15
CA MET A 22 1.07 -1.55 12.64
C MET A 22 1.33 -2.01 11.21
N ALA A 23 0.97 -3.25 10.88
CA ALA A 23 1.10 -3.78 9.53
C ALA A 23 0.14 -3.11 8.54
N ILE A 24 -1.15 -2.97 8.91
CA ILE A 24 -2.18 -2.39 8.05
C ILE A 24 -1.96 -0.89 7.86
N PHE A 25 -1.74 -0.15 8.95
CA PHE A 25 -1.47 1.29 8.87
C PHE A 25 -0.09 1.57 8.26
N GLY A 26 0.91 0.70 8.46
CA GLY A 26 2.21 0.82 7.80
C GLY A 26 2.10 0.66 6.27
N ALA A 27 1.33 -0.34 5.81
CA ALA A 27 1.10 -0.57 4.38
C ALA A 27 0.38 0.61 3.70
N MET A 28 -0.46 1.36 4.43
CA MET A 28 -1.12 2.56 3.91
C MET A 28 -0.15 3.68 3.51
N PHE A 29 1.07 3.71 4.05
CA PHE A 29 2.09 4.68 3.66
C PHE A 29 2.88 4.25 2.42
N LEU A 30 2.74 3.01 1.95
CA LEU A 30 3.46 2.51 0.78
C LEU A 30 3.23 3.36 -0.49
N PRO A 31 2.00 3.80 -0.83
CA PRO A 31 1.79 4.69 -1.97
C PRO A 31 2.52 6.03 -1.83
N LEU A 32 2.63 6.57 -0.61
CA LEU A 32 3.39 7.80 -0.33
C LEU A 32 4.90 7.58 -0.47
N LEU A 33 5.41 6.44 0.01
CA LEU A 33 6.80 6.06 -0.17
C LEU A 33 7.16 5.95 -1.66
N LEU A 34 6.30 5.31 -2.45
CA LEU A 34 6.46 5.18 -3.91
C LEU A 34 6.27 6.50 -4.67
N PHE A 35 5.57 7.47 -4.08
CA PHE A 35 5.42 8.80 -4.64
C PHE A 35 6.77 9.54 -4.77
N ILE A 36 7.69 9.32 -3.81
CA ILE A 36 9.02 9.94 -3.79
C ILE A 36 9.85 9.57 -5.03
N PRO A 37 10.13 8.28 -5.33
CA PRO A 37 10.87 7.91 -6.52
C PRO A 37 10.11 8.27 -7.81
N ALA A 38 8.77 8.18 -7.83
CA ALA A 38 7.97 8.61 -8.99
C ALA A 38 8.16 10.10 -9.29
N ALA A 39 8.20 10.95 -8.26
CA ALA A 39 8.47 12.38 -8.40
C ALA A 39 9.90 12.66 -8.90
N VAL A 40 10.90 11.92 -8.42
CA VAL A 40 12.29 12.01 -8.91
C VAL A 40 12.38 11.62 -10.39
N ILE A 41 11.75 10.52 -10.78
CA ILE A 41 11.67 10.09 -12.19
C ILE A 41 10.97 11.17 -13.02
N GLY A 42 9.86 11.73 -12.52
CA GLY A 42 9.15 12.83 -13.18
C GLY A 42 10.01 14.06 -13.39
N TRP A 43 10.85 14.42 -12.41
CA TRP A 43 11.81 15.51 -12.54
C TRP A 43 12.84 15.24 -13.64
N ILE A 44 13.39 14.02 -13.72
CA ILE A 44 14.31 13.60 -14.79
C ILE A 44 13.62 13.69 -16.16
N PHE A 45 12.41 13.15 -16.29
CA PHE A 45 11.63 13.18 -17.55
C PHE A 45 11.36 14.62 -18.02
N ARG A 46 11.10 15.54 -17.08
CA ARG A 46 10.92 16.97 -17.37
C ARG A 46 12.19 17.59 -17.95
N LYS A 47 13.37 17.23 -17.42
CA LYS A 47 14.66 17.70 -17.95
C LYS A 47 14.95 17.16 -19.34
N LEU A 48 14.54 15.92 -19.62
CA LEU A 48 14.72 15.25 -20.92
C LEU A 48 13.63 15.59 -21.95
N LYS A 49 12.65 16.43 -21.60
CA LYS A 49 11.47 16.79 -22.42
C LYS A 49 10.66 15.59 -22.91
N PHE A 50 10.68 14.47 -22.18
CA PHE A 50 9.84 13.32 -22.47
C PHE A 50 8.37 13.58 -22.09
N ASN A 51 7.47 12.81 -22.68
CA ASN A 51 6.05 12.90 -22.40
C ASN A 51 5.79 12.56 -20.92
N MET A 52 5.30 13.55 -20.17
CA MET A 52 5.02 13.40 -18.73
C MET A 52 3.66 12.73 -18.44
N TYR A 53 2.86 12.38 -19.46
CA TYR A 53 1.51 11.81 -19.26
C TYR A 53 1.53 10.59 -18.35
N ILE A 54 2.41 9.63 -18.63
CA ILE A 54 2.52 8.38 -17.85
C ILE A 54 2.89 8.67 -16.38
N ILE A 55 3.79 9.63 -16.15
CA ILE A 55 4.19 10.02 -14.79
C ILE A 55 3.03 10.70 -14.04
N HIS A 56 2.26 11.56 -14.70
CA HIS A 56 1.10 12.19 -14.07
C HIS A 56 0.04 11.16 -13.71
N VAL A 57 -0.27 10.24 -14.63
CA VAL A 57 -1.20 9.13 -14.36
C VAL A 57 -0.70 8.32 -13.16
N LEU A 58 0.58 7.93 -13.14
CA LEU A 58 1.18 7.19 -12.02
C LEU A 58 1.04 7.94 -10.69
N MET A 59 1.38 9.23 -10.65
CA MET A 59 1.29 10.04 -9.43
C MET A 59 -0.17 10.21 -8.97
N TYR A 60 -1.11 10.44 -9.90
CA TYR A 60 -2.53 10.52 -9.55
C TYR A 60 -3.08 9.20 -9.03
N THR A 61 -2.70 8.07 -9.63
CA THR A 61 -3.08 6.74 -9.14
C THR A 61 -2.52 6.51 -7.74
N LEU A 62 -1.24 6.81 -7.48
CA LEU A 62 -0.66 6.67 -6.14
C LEU A 62 -1.37 7.54 -5.09
N LEU A 63 -1.68 8.79 -5.43
CA LEU A 63 -2.42 9.69 -4.55
C LEU A 63 -3.85 9.18 -4.30
N PHE A 64 -4.53 8.71 -5.35
CA PHE A 64 -5.87 8.16 -5.26
C PHE A 64 -5.90 6.88 -4.41
N THR A 65 -4.95 5.97 -4.61
CA THR A 65 -4.79 4.76 -3.80
C THR A 65 -4.52 5.12 -2.34
N PHE A 66 -3.72 6.15 -2.06
CA PHE A 66 -3.52 6.63 -0.70
C PHE A 66 -4.82 7.15 -0.08
N VAL A 67 -5.49 8.09 -0.73
CA VAL A 67 -6.68 8.74 -0.18
C VAL A 67 -7.83 7.75 -0.01
N LEU A 68 -8.19 7.03 -1.07
CA LEU A 68 -9.28 6.06 -1.00
C LEU A 68 -8.91 4.84 -0.15
N GLY A 69 -7.71 4.29 -0.31
CA GLY A 69 -7.26 3.16 0.49
C GLY A 69 -7.27 3.47 1.99
N THR A 70 -6.78 4.66 2.36
CA THR A 70 -6.83 5.14 3.75
C THR A 70 -8.26 5.26 4.25
N LEU A 71 -9.14 5.90 3.47
CA LEU A 71 -10.53 6.07 3.86
C LEU A 71 -11.25 4.72 4.01
N THR A 72 -11.04 3.79 3.07
CA THR A 72 -11.60 2.44 3.12
C THR A 72 -11.13 1.69 4.36
N ILE A 73 -9.83 1.65 4.62
CA ILE A 73 -9.27 0.94 5.78
C ILE A 73 -9.75 1.58 7.08
N PHE A 74 -9.83 2.92 7.14
CA PHE A 74 -10.35 3.64 8.29
C PHE A 74 -11.81 3.29 8.57
N VAL A 75 -12.67 3.32 7.56
CA VAL A 75 -14.10 2.96 7.69
C VAL A 75 -14.26 1.51 8.15
N LEU A 76 -13.56 0.58 7.49
CA LEU A 76 -13.61 -0.84 7.87
C LEU A 76 -13.09 -1.06 9.30
N TYR A 77 -12.01 -0.38 9.71
CA TYR A 77 -11.48 -0.47 11.07
C TYR A 77 -12.53 -0.11 12.13
N PHE A 78 -13.36 0.91 11.89
CA PHE A 78 -14.47 1.27 12.79
C PHE A 78 -15.62 0.27 12.77
N ILE A 79 -15.99 -0.24 11.59
CA ILE A 79 -17.05 -1.27 11.46
C ILE A 79 -16.64 -2.56 12.16
N THR A 80 -15.35 -2.85 12.21
CA THR A 80 -14.77 -4.08 12.72
C THR A 80 -14.37 -4.01 14.20
N ASP A 81 -14.95 -3.08 14.96
CA ASP A 81 -14.68 -2.88 16.40
C ASP A 81 -13.18 -2.69 16.71
N LYS A 82 -12.44 -1.98 15.84
CA LYS A 82 -11.00 -1.71 16.00
C LYS A 82 -10.11 -2.96 16.01
N ASN A 83 -10.63 -4.10 15.53
CA ASN A 83 -9.88 -5.35 15.47
C ASN A 83 -9.17 -5.50 14.10
N GLY A 84 -7.85 -5.33 14.09
CA GLY A 84 -7.03 -5.40 12.88
C GLY A 84 -7.04 -6.77 12.17
N ILE A 85 -7.26 -7.87 12.90
CA ILE A 85 -7.33 -9.22 12.30
C ILE A 85 -8.62 -9.35 11.50
N LYS A 86 -9.76 -9.01 12.09
CA LYS A 86 -11.04 -9.04 11.38
C LYS A 86 -11.04 -8.06 10.19
N LEU A 87 -10.29 -6.96 10.26
CA LEU A 87 -10.11 -6.00 9.17
C LEU A 87 -9.31 -6.59 8.00
N ALA A 88 -8.24 -7.33 8.28
CA ALA A 88 -7.44 -8.03 7.27
C ALA A 88 -8.24 -9.13 6.54
N PHE A 89 -9.18 -9.78 7.25
CA PHE A 89 -10.04 -10.84 6.73
C PHE A 89 -11.45 -10.39 6.33
N ALA A 90 -11.79 -9.09 6.41
CA ALA A 90 -13.14 -8.56 6.17
C ALA A 90 -13.67 -8.78 4.73
N GLY A 91 -12.84 -9.34 3.83
CA GLY A 91 -13.21 -9.74 2.48
C GLY A 91 -13.09 -11.24 2.18
N LEU A 92 -12.70 -12.09 3.16
CA LEU A 92 -12.75 -13.54 3.00
C LEU A 92 -14.00 -14.09 3.73
N PRO A 93 -14.90 -14.81 3.03
CA PRO A 93 -16.04 -15.48 3.66
C PRO A 93 -15.60 -16.55 4.66
#